data_AF-A0A937PL26-F1
#
_entry.id   AF-A0A937PL26-F1
#
_cell.length_a   1.000
_cell.length_b   1.000
_cell.length_c   1.000
_cell.angle_alpha   90.00
_cell.angle_beta   90.00
_cell.angle_gamma   90.00
#
_symmetry.space_group_name_H-M   'P 1'
#
loop_
_entity.id
_entity.type
_entity.pdbx_description
1 polymer ?
#
loop_
_entity_poly.entity_id
_entity_poly.type
_entity_poly.pdbx_seq_one_letter_code
_entity_poly.pdbx_strand_id
1 'polypeptide(L)'
;MKRYLVAAVVLALGLLICSGISLAQEEEAGELECTWGPVSSVSSDQIVISEYDYDKDEEVDVAYAVDPNVELINVDSLESITVGDSVDIEYAVRGDQKVAKVITVEKPSEAEELEEYAPLETYEEELGNPSEETEY
;
A
#
# COMPACT_ATOMS: atom_id res chain seq x y z
N MET A 1 9.95 27.58 60.48
CA MET A 1 8.91 28.12 59.58
C MET A 1 9.44 28.45 58.18
N LYS A 2 10.50 29.27 58.00
CA LYS A 2 11.04 29.60 56.66
C LYS A 2 11.54 28.41 55.81
N ARG A 3 12.04 27.34 56.42
CA ARG A 3 12.58 26.16 55.70
C ARG A 3 11.50 25.28 55.06
N TYR A 4 10.31 25.25 55.64
CA TYR A 4 9.15 24.52 55.09
C TYR A 4 8.47 25.28 53.95
N LEU A 5 8.63 26.61 53.93
CA LEU A 5 8.11 27.48 52.87
C LEU A 5 8.91 27.32 51.57
N VAL A 6 10.22 27.13 51.66
CA VAL A 6 11.08 26.85 50.47
C VAL A 6 10.80 25.45 49.90
N ALA A 7 10.58 24.44 50.76
CA ALA A 7 10.25 23.08 50.32
C ALA A 7 8.88 23.02 49.60
N ALA A 8 7.89 23.78 50.06
CA ALA A 8 6.57 23.84 49.43
C ALA A 8 6.60 24.48 48.03
N VAL A 9 7.46 25.50 47.83
CA VAL A 9 7.59 26.18 46.53
C VAL A 9 8.27 25.30 45.48
N VAL A 10 9.27 24.51 45.86
CA VAL A 10 9.95 23.56 44.95
C VAL A 10 9.01 22.41 44.55
N LEU A 11 8.19 21.92 45.48
CA LEU A 11 7.21 20.87 45.19
C LEU A 11 6.08 21.35 44.27
N ALA A 12 5.66 22.62 44.42
CA ALA A 12 4.65 23.24 43.54
C ALA A 12 5.19 23.54 42.13
N LEU A 13 6.48 23.87 41.99
CA LEU A 13 7.11 24.09 40.68
C LEU A 13 7.33 22.79 39.90
N GLY A 14 7.60 21.67 40.59
CA GLY A 14 7.83 20.37 39.96
C GLY A 14 6.56 19.71 39.38
N LEU A 15 5.38 19.99 39.96
CA LEU A 15 4.09 19.46 39.50
C LEU A 15 3.55 20.16 38.23
N LEU A 16 4.13 21.28 37.83
CA LEU A 16 3.64 22.09 36.70
C LEU A 16 4.18 21.63 35.33
N ILE A 17 5.17 20.73 35.30
CA ILE A 17 5.82 20.24 34.07
C ILE A 17 5.14 18.96 33.53
N CYS A 18 4.26 18.32 34.30
CA CYS A 18 3.52 17.12 33.87
C CYS A 18 2.16 17.42 33.22
N SER A 19 1.85 18.69 32.93
CA SER A 19 0.73 19.04 32.04
C SER A 19 1.17 18.74 30.60
N GLY A 20 1.31 17.44 30.32
CA GLY A 20 1.55 16.92 28.98
C GLY A 20 0.53 17.55 28.06
N ILE A 21 1.02 18.40 27.17
CA ILE A 21 0.27 18.87 26.04
C ILE A 21 0.08 17.62 25.18
N SER A 22 -0.99 16.88 25.44
CA SER A 22 -1.55 15.96 24.45
C SER A 22 -2.04 16.83 23.31
N LEU A 23 -1.12 17.23 22.44
CA LEU A 23 -1.43 17.58 21.07
C LEU A 23 -1.94 16.26 20.47
N ALA A 24 -3.24 16.00 20.63
CA ALA A 24 -3.96 15.26 19.62
C ALA A 24 -3.87 16.15 18.38
N GLN A 25 -2.78 16.02 17.63
CA GLN A 25 -2.75 16.49 16.25
C GLN A 25 -3.83 15.68 15.56
N GLU A 26 -4.97 16.32 15.37
CA GLU A 26 -5.93 15.97 14.34
C GLU A 26 -5.10 16.01 13.06
N GLU A 27 -4.62 14.82 12.64
CA GLU A 27 -4.06 14.62 11.32
C GLU A 27 -5.15 15.15 10.38
N GLU A 28 -4.92 16.31 9.78
CA GLU A 28 -5.68 16.70 8.61
C GLU A 28 -5.62 15.48 7.70
N ALA A 29 -6.77 14.84 7.50
CA ALA A 29 -6.94 13.79 6.51
C ALA A 29 -6.75 14.45 5.16
N GLY A 30 -5.48 14.71 4.81
CA GLY A 30 -5.07 15.08 3.48
C GLY A 30 -5.57 14.01 2.53
N GLU A 31 -5.94 14.44 1.34
CA GLU A 31 -6.32 13.52 0.27
C GLU A 31 -5.20 12.48 0.10
N LEU A 32 -5.55 11.20 0.25
CA LEU A 32 -4.59 10.12 0.04
C LEU A 32 -4.35 10.00 -1.46
N GLU A 33 -3.09 9.81 -1.81
CA GLU A 33 -2.67 9.46 -3.16
C GLU A 33 -2.62 7.93 -3.29
N CYS A 34 -2.88 7.41 -4.48
CA CYS A 34 -2.85 5.99 -4.76
C CYS A 34 -1.70 5.65 -5.71
N THR A 35 -1.03 4.54 -5.47
CA THR A 35 -0.08 3.90 -6.39
C THR A 35 -0.31 2.39 -6.40
N TRP A 36 0.23 1.71 -7.40
CA TRP A 36 0.26 0.26 -7.47
C TRP A 36 1.63 -0.22 -7.93
N GLY A 37 1.96 -1.46 -7.62
CA GLY A 37 3.14 -2.11 -8.20
C GLY A 37 3.54 -3.40 -7.48
N PRO A 38 4.45 -4.18 -8.07
CA PRO A 38 5.01 -5.33 -7.39
C PRO A 38 5.96 -4.89 -6.28
N VAL A 39 5.91 -5.59 -5.15
CA VAL A 39 6.82 -5.36 -4.02
C VAL A 39 8.23 -5.77 -4.38
N SER A 40 9.19 -4.84 -4.27
CA SER A 40 10.61 -5.12 -4.47
C SER A 40 11.37 -5.35 -3.15
N SER A 41 10.89 -4.76 -2.04
CA SER A 41 11.34 -5.10 -0.68
C SER A 41 10.33 -4.70 0.40
N VAL A 42 10.39 -5.35 1.56
CA VAL A 42 9.50 -5.06 2.70
C VAL A 42 10.23 -5.25 4.04
N SER A 43 9.95 -4.35 4.98
CA SER A 43 10.36 -4.39 6.39
C SER A 43 9.17 -4.00 7.28
N SER A 44 9.38 -3.98 8.59
CA SER A 44 8.34 -3.59 9.55
C SER A 44 7.95 -2.11 9.49
N ASP A 45 8.79 -1.27 8.89
CA ASP A 45 8.67 0.20 8.87
C ASP A 45 8.64 0.77 7.45
N GLN A 46 8.86 -0.05 6.42
CA GLN A 46 8.94 0.38 5.03
C GLN A 46 8.47 -0.72 4.08
N ILE A 47 7.80 -0.31 3.01
CA ILE A 47 7.52 -1.14 1.84
C ILE A 47 8.07 -0.41 0.61
N VAL A 48 8.70 -1.14 -0.30
CA VAL A 48 9.23 -0.62 -1.56
C VAL A 48 8.54 -1.35 -2.70
N ILE A 49 7.99 -0.60 -3.64
CA ILE A 49 7.36 -1.14 -4.85
C ILE A 49 8.07 -0.61 -6.09
N SER A 50 8.00 -1.37 -7.18
CA SER A 50 8.36 -0.88 -8.51
C SER A 50 7.15 -0.14 -9.08
N GLU A 51 7.31 1.15 -9.38
CA GLU A 51 6.30 1.96 -10.06
C GLU A 51 6.87 2.59 -11.35
N TYR A 52 6.00 2.84 -12.33
CA TYR A 52 6.41 3.44 -13.59
C TYR A 52 6.59 4.96 -13.46
N ASP A 53 7.82 5.45 -13.70
CA ASP A 53 8.13 6.87 -13.75
C ASP A 53 7.91 7.40 -15.18
N TYR A 54 6.77 8.07 -15.39
CA TYR A 54 6.41 8.64 -16.69
C TYR A 54 7.35 9.74 -17.19
N ASP A 55 8.09 10.40 -16.30
CA ASP A 55 9.04 11.45 -16.69
C ASP A 55 10.34 10.82 -17.22
N LYS A 56 10.72 9.65 -16.70
CA LYS A 56 11.94 8.93 -17.10
C LYS A 56 11.72 7.81 -18.10
N ASP A 57 10.47 7.40 -18.30
CA ASP A 57 10.09 6.27 -19.18
C ASP A 57 10.74 4.95 -18.71
N GLU A 58 10.77 4.73 -17.39
CA GLU A 58 11.37 3.55 -16.76
C GLU A 58 10.65 3.13 -15.46
N GLU A 59 10.81 1.87 -15.06
CA GLU A 59 10.40 1.37 -13.75
C GLU A 59 11.39 1.82 -12.68
N VAL A 60 10.88 2.35 -11.56
CA VAL A 60 11.69 2.83 -10.43
C VAL A 60 11.20 2.24 -9.11
N ASP A 61 12.14 1.92 -8.23
CA ASP A 61 11.83 1.50 -6.85
C ASP A 61 11.51 2.72 -5.99
N VAL A 62 10.30 2.74 -5.41
CA VAL A 62 9.85 3.84 -4.54
C VAL A 62 9.49 3.31 -3.17
N ALA A 63 10.09 3.95 -2.16
CA ALA A 63 9.96 3.57 -0.76
C ALA A 63 8.83 4.35 -0.08
N TYR A 64 7.96 3.60 0.59
CA TYR A 64 6.84 4.09 1.37
C TYR A 64 7.07 3.71 2.83
N ALA A 65 7.10 4.70 3.72
CA ALA A 65 7.16 4.40 5.15
C ALA A 65 5.80 3.91 5.63
N VAL A 66 5.79 2.91 6.48
CA VAL A 66 4.53 2.32 6.96
C VAL A 66 4.04 3.08 8.19
N ASP A 67 2.82 3.60 8.11
CA ASP A 67 2.18 4.20 9.29
C ASP A 67 1.98 3.12 10.37
N PRO A 68 2.23 3.41 11.66
CA PRO A 68 1.96 2.46 12.74
C PRO A 68 0.51 1.99 12.83
N ASN A 69 -0.42 2.74 12.23
CA ASN A 69 -1.85 2.42 12.15
C ASN A 69 -2.28 2.09 10.71
N VAL A 70 -1.36 1.63 9.86
CA VAL A 70 -1.69 1.20 8.49
C VAL A 70 -2.82 0.19 8.49
N GLU A 71 -3.78 0.37 7.59
CA GLU A 71 -4.80 -0.64 7.31
C GLU A 71 -4.24 -1.66 6.30
N LEU A 72 -4.30 -2.95 6.65
CA LEU A 72 -3.88 -4.04 5.78
C LEU A 72 -5.11 -4.76 5.25
N ILE A 73 -5.25 -4.82 3.93
CA ILE A 73 -6.36 -5.49 3.25
C ILE A 73 -5.82 -6.74 2.54
N ASN A 74 -6.57 -7.84 2.66
CA ASN A 74 -6.24 -9.17 2.16
C ASN A 74 -4.98 -9.83 2.76
N VAL A 75 -4.37 -9.23 3.78
CA VAL A 75 -3.20 -9.77 4.47
C VAL A 75 -3.26 -9.49 5.96
N ASP A 76 -2.76 -10.40 6.79
CA ASP A 76 -2.82 -10.26 8.26
C ASP A 76 -1.67 -9.42 8.84
N SER A 77 -0.53 -9.35 8.14
CA SER A 77 0.66 -8.63 8.58
C SER A 77 1.59 -8.29 7.42
N LEU A 78 2.43 -7.27 7.59
CA LEU A 78 3.49 -6.92 6.62
C LEU A 78 4.47 -8.08 6.37
N GLU A 79 4.73 -8.91 7.38
CA GLU A 79 5.63 -10.08 7.26
C GLU A 79 5.07 -11.15 6.31
N SER A 80 3.77 -11.12 6.04
CA SER A 80 3.12 -12.04 5.11
C SER A 80 3.18 -11.55 3.66
N ILE A 81 3.57 -10.29 3.44
CA ILE A 81 3.83 -9.73 2.11
C ILE A 81 5.22 -10.18 1.66
N THR A 82 5.32 -10.65 0.43
CA THR A 82 6.55 -11.17 -0.15
C THR A 82 6.97 -10.36 -1.38
N VAL A 83 8.27 -10.41 -1.71
CA VAL A 83 8.79 -9.79 -2.92
C VAL A 83 8.12 -10.42 -4.14
N GLY A 84 7.56 -9.59 -5.01
CA GLY A 84 6.80 -9.98 -6.20
C GLY A 84 5.28 -9.93 -6.03
N ASP A 85 4.76 -9.79 -4.81
CA ASP A 85 3.31 -9.57 -4.62
C ASP A 85 2.91 -8.22 -5.22
N SER A 86 1.77 -8.19 -5.93
CA SER A 86 1.14 -6.95 -6.39
C SER A 86 0.41 -6.28 -5.23
N VAL A 87 0.67 -4.99 -5.02
CA VAL A 87 -0.01 -4.21 -3.99
C VAL A 87 -0.52 -2.87 -4.52
N ASP A 88 -1.66 -2.46 -3.98
CA ASP A 88 -2.14 -1.08 -4.05
C ASP A 88 -1.80 -0.37 -2.73
N ILE A 89 -1.26 0.84 -2.82
CA ILE A 89 -0.90 1.65 -1.64
C ILE A 89 -1.64 2.98 -1.71
N GLU A 90 -2.46 3.26 -0.69
CA GLU A 90 -2.95 4.62 -0.41
C GLU A 90 -2.01 5.28 0.60
N TYR A 91 -1.45 6.43 0.24
CA TYR A 91 -0.42 7.10 1.04
C TYR A 91 -0.68 8.59 1.18
N ALA A 92 -0.17 9.16 2.26
CA ALA A 92 -0.10 10.60 2.46
C ALA A 92 1.34 11.09 2.26
N VAL A 93 1.50 12.26 1.66
CA VAL A 93 2.80 12.93 1.57
C VAL A 93 3.01 13.80 2.82
N ARG A 94 4.06 13.53 3.60
CA ARG A 94 4.45 14.33 4.78
C ARG A 94 5.85 14.89 4.57
N GLY A 95 5.93 16.13 4.11
CA GLY A 95 7.20 16.71 3.66
C GLY A 95 7.68 15.99 2.41
N ASP A 96 8.88 15.42 2.45
CA ASP A 96 9.47 14.67 1.33
C ASP A 96 9.24 13.15 1.44
N GLN A 97 8.43 12.70 2.40
CA GLN A 97 8.23 11.29 2.70
C GLN A 97 6.81 10.84 2.35
N LYS A 98 6.72 9.76 1.55
CA LYS A 98 5.46 9.04 1.30
C LYS A 98 5.19 8.08 2.47
N VAL A 99 4.01 8.20 3.09
CA VAL A 99 3.62 7.39 4.26
C VAL A 99 2.37 6.59 3.93
N ALA A 100 2.52 5.26 3.82
CA ALA A 100 1.43 4.33 3.54
C ALA A 100 0.41 4.32 4.69
N LYS A 101 -0.86 4.54 4.34
CA LYS A 101 -2.02 4.53 5.23
C LYS A 101 -2.89 3.29 5.02
N VAL A 102 -2.99 2.82 3.79
CA VAL A 102 -3.65 1.56 3.42
C VAL A 102 -2.73 0.78 2.48
N ILE A 103 -2.59 -0.52 2.72
CA ILE A 103 -1.89 -1.44 1.82
C ILE A 103 -2.85 -2.60 1.52
N THR A 104 -3.17 -2.77 0.24
CA THR A 104 -3.99 -3.88 -0.25
C THR A 104 -3.12 -4.83 -1.03
N VAL A 105 -3.07 -6.11 -0.61
CA VAL A 105 -2.43 -7.14 -1.42
C VAL A 105 -3.44 -7.67 -2.43
N GLU A 106 -3.11 -7.58 -3.71
CA GLU A 106 -3.91 -8.15 -4.78
C GLU A 106 -3.79 -9.67 -4.71
N LYS A 107 -4.93 -10.36 -4.65
CA LYS A 107 -4.98 -11.82 -4.73
C LYS A 107 -5.60 -12.19 -6.06
N PRO A 108 -5.03 -13.14 -6.82
CA PRO A 108 -5.67 -13.65 -8.01
C PRO A 108 -7.07 -14.13 -7.64
N SER A 109 -8.08 -13.62 -8.35
CA SER A 109 -9.43 -14.06 -8.12
C SER A 109 -9.59 -15.49 -8.66
N GLU A 110 -10.41 -16.34 -8.02
CA GLU A 110 -10.71 -17.70 -8.52
C GLU A 110 -11.25 -17.68 -9.98
N ALA A 111 -11.77 -16.54 -10.44
CA ALA A 111 -12.25 -16.36 -11.80
C ALA A 111 -11.11 -16.21 -12.83
N GLU A 112 -10.03 -15.50 -12.48
CA GLU A 112 -8.86 -15.32 -13.36
C GLU A 112 -8.07 -16.62 -13.53
N GLU A 113 -7.96 -17.43 -12.47
CA GLU A 113 -7.35 -18.77 -12.58
C GLU A 113 -8.10 -19.66 -13.59
N LEU A 114 -9.42 -19.51 -13.72
CA LEU A 114 -10.22 -20.35 -14.63
C LEU A 114 -10.13 -19.91 -16.11
N GLU A 115 -9.86 -18.63 -16.39
CA GLU A 115 -9.68 -18.13 -17.75
C GLU A 115 -8.31 -18.49 -18.35
N GLU A 116 -7.25 -18.57 -17.53
CA GLU A 116 -5.92 -19.00 -17.97
C GLU A 116 -5.90 -20.46 -18.47
N TYR A 117 -6.80 -21.31 -17.95
CA TYR A 117 -6.94 -22.72 -18.35
C TYR A 117 -8.10 -23.00 -19.31
N ALA A 118 -8.82 -21.98 -19.79
CA ALA A 118 -9.74 -22.20 -20.89
C ALA A 118 -8.92 -22.72 -22.09
N PRO A 119 -9.12 -23.97 -22.55
CA PRO A 119 -8.41 -24.44 -23.72
C PRO A 119 -8.71 -23.46 -24.83
N LEU A 120 -7.66 -22.89 -25.45
CA LEU A 120 -7.80 -22.09 -26.67
C LEU A 120 -8.67 -22.92 -27.62
N GLU A 121 -9.96 -22.59 -27.71
CA GLU A 121 -10.82 -23.24 -28.68
C GLU A 121 -10.14 -22.92 -30.01
N THR A 122 -9.53 -23.95 -30.59
CA THR A 122 -9.05 -23.90 -31.95
C THR A 122 -10.29 -23.60 -32.76
N TYR A 123 -10.42 -22.34 -33.16
CA TYR A 123 -11.30 -21.91 -34.23
C TYR A 123 -10.79 -22.60 -35.50
N GLU A 124 -10.99 -23.91 -35.60
CA GLU A 124 -10.95 -24.63 -36.85
C GLU A 124 -12.13 -24.09 -37.65
N GLU A 125 -11.82 -23.03 -38.40
CA GLU A 125 -12.64 -22.47 -39.43
C GLU A 125 -13.00 -23.64 -40.36
N GLU A 126 -14.21 -24.19 -40.21
CA GLU A 126 -14.85 -25.01 -41.23
C GLU A 126 -15.10 -24.11 -42.44
N LEU A 127 -14.03 -23.79 -43.18
CA LEU A 127 -14.13 -23.32 -44.54
C LEU A 127 -14.66 -24.49 -45.35
N GLY A 128 -15.99 -24.54 -45.39
CA GLY A 128 -16.78 -25.44 -46.23
C GLY A 128 -16.18 -25.47 -47.63
N ASN A 129 -15.71 -26.65 -47.99
CA ASN A 129 -15.21 -27.02 -49.30
C ASN A 129 -16.33 -26.79 -50.34
N PRO A 130 -16.24 -25.81 -51.27
CA PRO A 130 -17.18 -25.73 -52.37
C PRO A 130 -16.65 -26.62 -53.50
N SER A 131 -16.70 -27.95 -53.30
CA SER A 131 -16.57 -28.89 -54.40
C SER A 131 -17.96 -29.34 -54.83
N GLU A 132 -18.25 -29.04 -56.10
CA GLU A 132 -19.20 -29.74 -56.98
C GLU A 132 -20.68 -29.39 -56.86
N GLU A 133 -21.19 -28.73 -57.90
CA GLU A 133 -22.35 -29.12 -58.72
C GLU A 133 -22.53 -28.02 -59.79
N THR A 134 -22.80 -28.22 -61.08
CA THR A 134 -22.86 -29.34 -62.04
C THR A 134 -23.01 -28.66 -63.41
N GLU A 135 -22.66 -29.39 -64.47
CA GLU A 135 -22.90 -29.07 -65.88
C GLU A 135 -24.30 -28.51 -66.17
N TYR A 136 -24.42 -27.55 -67.12
CA TYR A 136 -25.26 -27.63 -68.34
C TYR A 136 -24.96 -26.47 -69.29
#